data_AF-A0A954U8I1-F1
#
_entry.id   AF-A0A954U8I1-F1
#
_cell.length_a   1.000
_cell.length_b   1.000
_cell.length_c   1.000
_cell.angle_alpha   90.00
_cell.angle_beta   90.00
_cell.angle_gamma   90.00
#
_symmetry.space_group_name_H-M   'P 1'
#
loop_
_entity.id
_entity.type
_entity.pdbx_description
1 polymer ?
#
loop_
_entity_poly.entity_id
_entity_poly.type
_entity_poly.pdbx_seq_one_letter_code
_entity_poly.pdbx_strand_id
1 'polypeptide(L)'
;SLVFSHPGITARPKLNDAGQPEPNKYVVTIAADTPPGIHEARVFARLGLSAARVFTVGTLPEAMQTAATTSVSAAMPIALNSICNATVQASAVNHYSIQAEAGQRLLIDCAAKGIDSKMNPVLIIADAEGRDLLVERRGGVLDFTAPTTGSYIVKVHDLTFKGGAEYFFRLSVQTIPADSPISRLPGTRGVSSFSWPPIGYAPDAALAEAEPNNGGEAAQPITLPCEIAGRFFPAADVDTFEFTATKGEVWWVEVASERLGRPTDPSIIVQRVVEEAGETKLIDVVELTDIASPVKRSSNGYAYDGPPYNAGSTDILGKVEIPEDGRYRLQLTDLFGGTRTDPNNEYRLVIRQAAPDFTLVAWALHMELRNGDRNALSKPMALRNGSTMALEVVAVRRDGFAGEISLTMEDLPDGVTATGLKIAAGETRGIMLLTAQQDAPRGWRNARLFGQATIGEEEVTRPVHLACMAWPVRDAWQEIPAPRLLSGAPVSVGGSEFAQISIAAQENKVYEAQAGTTLTIPLVHIRRGDFSGATTGLRTFGAGLDRNASFDVPLTADQ
;
A
#
# COMPACT_ATOMS: atom_id res chain seq x y z
N SER A 1 -25.35 -8.91 1.16
CA SER A 1 -24.76 -9.67 0.04
C SER A 1 -23.25 -9.66 0.16
N LEU A 2 -22.58 -10.62 -0.48
CA LEU A 2 -21.13 -10.60 -0.67
C LEU A 2 -20.84 -9.95 -2.03
N VAL A 3 -19.97 -8.95 -2.08
CA VAL A 3 -19.61 -8.19 -3.28
C VAL A 3 -18.10 -8.18 -3.46
N PHE A 4 -17.64 -8.05 -4.70
CA PHE A 4 -16.22 -8.09 -5.05
C PHE A 4 -15.79 -6.84 -5.84
N SER A 5 -14.48 -6.56 -5.84
CA SER A 5 -13.90 -5.46 -6.61
C SER A 5 -13.92 -5.68 -8.12
N HIS A 6 -14.00 -6.93 -8.58
CA HIS A 6 -14.02 -7.28 -10.00
C HIS A 6 -15.37 -7.87 -10.40
N PRO A 7 -16.00 -7.40 -11.50
CA PRO A 7 -17.34 -7.85 -11.91
C PRO A 7 -17.39 -9.32 -12.34
N GLY A 8 -16.27 -9.91 -12.77
CA GLY A 8 -16.14 -11.34 -13.06
C GLY A 8 -16.27 -12.25 -11.85
N ILE A 9 -16.26 -11.71 -10.62
CA ILE A 9 -16.45 -12.47 -9.38
C ILE A 9 -17.82 -12.13 -8.81
N THR A 10 -18.70 -13.12 -8.75
CA THR A 10 -20.07 -12.95 -8.27
C THR A 10 -20.35 -13.88 -7.10
N ALA A 11 -21.31 -13.51 -6.25
CA ALA A 11 -21.78 -14.38 -5.18
C ALA A 11 -23.29 -14.35 -5.04
N ARG A 12 -23.84 -15.52 -4.75
CA ARG A 12 -25.24 -15.70 -4.35
C ARG A 12 -25.31 -16.45 -3.01
N PRO A 13 -26.35 -16.23 -2.18
CA PRO A 13 -26.53 -17.03 -0.97
C PRO A 13 -26.57 -18.52 -1.32
N LYS A 14 -25.90 -19.35 -0.52
CA LYS A 14 -26.02 -20.80 -0.65
C LYS A 14 -27.39 -21.22 -0.14
N LEU A 15 -28.10 -22.09 -0.87
CA LEU A 15 -29.40 -22.61 -0.45
C LEU A 15 -29.24 -23.99 0.20
N ASN A 16 -30.03 -24.25 1.24
CA ASN A 16 -30.18 -25.59 1.83
C ASN A 16 -31.14 -26.46 0.99
N ASP A 17 -31.34 -27.71 1.40
CA ASP A 17 -32.22 -28.66 0.70
C ASP A 17 -33.69 -28.20 0.63
N ALA A 18 -34.10 -27.27 1.50
CA ALA A 18 -35.43 -26.66 1.50
C ALA A 18 -35.52 -25.37 0.64
N GLY A 19 -34.46 -25.02 -0.11
CA GLY A 19 -34.41 -23.81 -0.94
C GLY A 19 -34.23 -22.51 -0.17
N GLN A 20 -33.92 -22.57 1.13
CA GLN A 20 -33.72 -21.40 1.98
C GLN A 20 -32.23 -21.03 2.07
N PRO A 21 -31.88 -19.73 2.15
CA PRO A 21 -30.49 -19.31 2.35
C PRO A 21 -29.88 -19.89 3.63
N GLU A 22 -28.76 -20.62 3.49
CA GLU A 22 -27.91 -20.98 4.62
C GLU A 22 -27.21 -19.72 5.16
N PRO A 23 -27.35 -19.42 6.48
CA PRO A 23 -26.71 -18.26 7.06
C PRO A 23 -25.19 -18.23 6.83
N ASN A 24 -24.67 -17.06 6.46
CA ASN A 24 -23.24 -16.78 6.26
C ASN A 24 -22.53 -17.67 5.21
N LYS A 25 -23.27 -18.31 4.31
CA LYS A 25 -22.70 -19.11 3.23
C LYS A 25 -23.10 -18.57 1.87
N TYR A 26 -22.12 -18.52 0.97
CA TYR A 26 -22.27 -18.02 -0.37
C TYR A 26 -21.68 -19.02 -1.36
N VAL A 27 -22.32 -19.15 -2.52
CA VAL A 27 -21.72 -19.76 -3.70
C VAL A 27 -21.07 -18.63 -4.48
N VAL A 28 -19.74 -18.70 -4.61
CA VAL A 28 -18.94 -17.74 -5.37
C VAL A 28 -18.68 -18.32 -6.76
N THR A 29 -18.84 -17.51 -7.80
CA THR A 29 -18.55 -17.88 -9.19
C THR A 29 -17.53 -16.90 -9.75
N ILE A 30 -16.47 -17.44 -10.35
CA ILE A 30 -15.38 -16.70 -10.98
C ILE A 30 -15.48 -16.97 -12.49
N ALA A 31 -15.65 -15.91 -13.28
CA ALA A 31 -15.69 -16.01 -14.73
C ALA A 31 -14.31 -16.41 -15.29
N ALA A 32 -14.28 -17.16 -16.39
CA ALA A 32 -13.06 -17.74 -16.95
C ALA A 32 -12.03 -16.69 -17.41
N ASP A 33 -12.48 -15.49 -17.73
CA ASP A 33 -11.68 -14.32 -18.12
C ASP A 33 -11.28 -13.43 -16.94
N THR A 34 -11.64 -13.80 -15.70
CA THR A 34 -11.23 -13.06 -14.51
C THR A 34 -9.71 -13.15 -14.35
N PRO A 35 -8.99 -12.02 -14.34
CA PRO A 35 -7.54 -12.04 -14.21
C PRO A 35 -7.09 -12.69 -12.89
N PRO A 36 -6.07 -13.58 -12.92
CA PRO A 36 -5.39 -14.01 -11.71
C PRO A 36 -4.81 -12.81 -10.96
N GLY A 37 -4.83 -12.84 -9.64
CA GLY A 37 -4.36 -11.73 -8.82
C GLY A 37 -5.14 -11.52 -7.54
N ILE A 38 -4.90 -10.36 -6.93
CA ILE A 38 -5.59 -9.90 -5.74
C ILE A 38 -6.84 -9.12 -6.14
N HIS A 39 -7.97 -9.60 -5.64
CA HIS A 39 -9.25 -8.91 -5.64
C HIS A 39 -9.67 -8.63 -4.19
N GLU A 40 -10.76 -7.90 -4.00
CA GLU A 40 -11.30 -7.62 -2.68
C GLU A 40 -12.72 -8.13 -2.56
N ALA A 41 -13.06 -8.69 -1.41
CA ALA A 41 -14.40 -9.08 -1.00
C ALA A 41 -14.90 -8.17 0.12
N ARG A 42 -16.20 -7.82 0.08
CA ARG A 42 -16.89 -7.03 1.09
C ARG A 42 -18.29 -7.58 1.35
N VAL A 43 -18.76 -7.41 2.57
CA VAL A 43 -20.17 -7.64 2.90
C VAL A 43 -20.92 -6.32 2.75
N PHE A 44 -21.90 -6.28 1.86
CA PHE A 44 -22.89 -5.20 1.81
C PHE A 44 -24.07 -5.55 2.72
N ALA A 45 -24.12 -4.91 3.88
CA ALA A 45 -25.12 -5.13 4.91
C ALA A 45 -26.11 -3.96 4.98
N ARG A 46 -27.01 -3.99 5.98
CA ARG A 46 -27.95 -2.90 6.28
C ARG A 46 -27.23 -1.58 6.58
N LEU A 47 -26.01 -1.63 7.13
CA LEU A 47 -25.23 -0.46 7.55
C LEU A 47 -24.22 0.01 6.49
N GLY A 48 -24.31 -0.49 5.26
CA GLY A 48 -23.35 -0.22 4.21
C GLY A 48 -22.31 -1.33 4.02
N LEU A 49 -21.20 -1.00 3.38
CA LEU A 49 -20.11 -1.92 3.09
C LEU A 49 -19.22 -2.17 4.31
N SER A 50 -18.76 -3.40 4.47
CA SER A 50 -17.66 -3.73 5.38
C SER A 50 -16.31 -3.22 4.88
N ALA A 51 -15.29 -3.30 5.75
CA ALA A 51 -13.90 -3.28 5.31
C ALA A 51 -13.64 -4.40 4.27
N ALA A 52 -12.65 -4.19 3.40
CA ALA A 52 -12.24 -5.19 2.42
C ALA A 52 -11.46 -6.33 3.09
N ARG A 53 -11.60 -7.51 2.51
CA ARG A 53 -10.66 -8.62 2.68
C ARG A 53 -10.16 -9.05 1.32
N VAL A 54 -8.89 -9.39 1.23
CA VAL A 54 -8.33 -9.96 0.01
C VAL A 54 -9.07 -11.24 -0.39
N PHE A 55 -9.35 -11.36 -1.69
CA PHE A 55 -9.80 -12.57 -2.35
C PHE A 55 -8.85 -12.84 -3.52
N THR A 56 -8.13 -13.95 -3.49
CA THR A 56 -7.12 -14.26 -4.50
C THR A 56 -7.68 -15.20 -5.56
N VAL A 57 -7.50 -14.85 -6.84
CA VAL A 57 -7.78 -15.72 -7.99
C VAL A 57 -6.45 -16.24 -8.52
N GLY A 58 -6.32 -17.55 -8.70
CA GLY A 58 -5.12 -18.20 -9.22
C GLY A 58 -5.44 -19.18 -10.35
N THR A 59 -4.40 -19.69 -11.02
CA THR A 59 -4.51 -20.64 -12.14
C THR A 59 -4.14 -22.08 -11.77
N LEU A 60 -3.55 -22.28 -10.60
CA LEU A 60 -3.10 -23.59 -10.14
C LEU A 60 -4.24 -24.33 -9.42
N PRO A 61 -4.25 -25.68 -9.45
CA PRO A 61 -5.12 -26.49 -8.61
C PRO A 61 -4.94 -26.13 -7.14
N GLU A 62 -6.06 -25.92 -6.42
CA GLU A 62 -6.04 -25.58 -5.00
C GLU A 62 -6.59 -26.71 -4.14
N ALA A 63 -5.88 -27.00 -3.05
CA ALA A 63 -6.32 -27.84 -1.95
C ALA A 63 -6.52 -27.01 -0.69
N MET A 64 -7.35 -27.51 0.23
CA MET A 64 -7.54 -26.95 1.56
C MET A 64 -7.05 -27.97 2.59
N GLN A 65 -6.26 -27.53 3.56
CA GLN A 65 -5.94 -28.36 4.71
C GLN A 65 -7.20 -28.56 5.56
N THR A 66 -7.65 -29.81 5.71
CA THR A 66 -8.86 -30.16 6.46
C THR A 66 -8.60 -30.80 7.82
N ALA A 67 -7.35 -31.19 8.11
CA ALA A 67 -6.93 -31.82 9.36
C ALA A 67 -5.62 -31.20 9.87
N ALA A 68 -5.27 -31.46 11.14
CA ALA A 68 -4.02 -30.99 11.72
C ALA A 68 -2.81 -31.72 11.11
N THR A 69 -1.76 -30.97 10.78
CA THR A 69 -0.53 -31.44 10.11
C THR A 69 0.71 -31.14 10.96
N THR A 70 0.61 -31.32 12.28
CA THR A 70 1.56 -30.77 13.26
C THR A 70 2.81 -31.61 13.50
N SER A 71 3.03 -32.66 12.71
CA SER A 71 4.24 -33.50 12.74
C SER A 71 4.60 -33.99 11.33
N VAL A 72 5.85 -34.41 11.14
CA VAL A 72 6.33 -35.04 9.89
C VAL A 72 5.49 -36.27 9.53
N SER A 73 5.17 -37.11 10.52
CA SER A 73 4.33 -38.31 10.31
C SER A 73 2.88 -38.01 9.95
N ALA A 74 2.40 -36.79 10.24
CA ALA A 74 1.07 -36.30 9.89
C ALA A 74 1.10 -35.31 8.73
N ALA A 75 2.20 -35.25 7.96
CA ALA A 75 2.34 -34.31 6.86
C ALA A 75 1.26 -34.55 5.79
N MET A 76 0.58 -33.49 5.38
CA MET A 76 -0.42 -33.57 4.31
C MET A 76 0.29 -33.63 2.95
N PRO A 77 0.03 -34.66 2.12
CA PRO A 77 0.59 -34.70 0.78
C PRO A 77 -0.01 -33.59 -0.08
N ILE A 78 0.86 -32.85 -0.78
CA ILE A 78 0.48 -31.83 -1.76
C ILE A 78 1.18 -32.12 -3.09
N ALA A 79 0.47 -31.89 -4.20
CA ALA A 79 1.03 -32.07 -5.53
C ALA A 79 1.99 -30.91 -5.87
N LEU A 80 3.00 -31.16 -6.69
CA LEU A 80 3.73 -30.07 -7.34
C LEU A 80 2.79 -29.30 -8.28
N ASN A 81 3.11 -28.03 -8.54
CA ASN A 81 2.31 -27.09 -9.33
C ASN A 81 0.90 -26.91 -8.75
N SER A 82 0.80 -26.80 -7.42
CA SER A 82 -0.47 -26.63 -6.70
C SER A 82 -0.36 -25.60 -5.58
N ILE A 83 -1.53 -25.21 -5.07
CA ILE A 83 -1.68 -24.33 -3.91
C ILE A 83 -2.35 -25.10 -2.78
N CYS A 84 -1.84 -24.95 -1.56
CA CYS A 84 -2.51 -25.38 -0.33
C CYS A 84 -2.94 -24.15 0.49
N ASN A 85 -4.24 -24.05 0.76
CA ASN A 85 -4.81 -23.04 1.66
C ASN A 85 -4.91 -23.63 3.07
N ALA A 86 -4.47 -22.88 4.09
CA ALA A 86 -4.53 -23.33 5.48
C ALA A 86 -4.49 -22.18 6.48
N THR A 87 -4.66 -22.51 7.76
CA THR A 87 -4.35 -21.66 8.91
C THR A 87 -3.28 -22.30 9.78
N VAL A 88 -2.46 -21.49 10.45
CA VAL A 88 -1.53 -21.96 11.48
C VAL A 88 -2.20 -21.87 12.85
N GLN A 89 -2.05 -22.92 13.67
CA GLN A 89 -2.42 -22.90 15.08
C GLN A 89 -1.28 -22.32 15.93
N ALA A 90 -1.61 -21.67 17.05
CA ALA A 90 -0.59 -21.12 17.93
C ALA A 90 0.33 -22.23 18.44
N SER A 91 1.63 -21.95 18.52
CA SER A 91 2.67 -22.90 18.92
C SER A 91 2.79 -24.15 18.04
N ALA A 92 2.32 -24.09 16.79
CA ALA A 92 2.32 -25.23 15.87
C ALA A 92 3.15 -24.97 14.59
N VAL A 93 3.54 -26.05 13.94
CA VAL A 93 4.18 -26.07 12.62
C VAL A 93 3.36 -26.97 11.71
N ASN A 94 2.88 -26.47 10.58
CA ASN A 94 2.19 -27.28 9.59
C ASN A 94 3.24 -27.99 8.71
N HIS A 95 3.03 -29.27 8.43
CA HIS A 95 3.92 -30.11 7.62
C HIS A 95 3.20 -30.59 6.37
N TYR A 96 3.86 -30.48 5.22
CA TYR A 96 3.37 -30.95 3.93
C TYR A 96 4.41 -31.82 3.27
N SER A 97 4.00 -32.92 2.64
CA SER A 97 4.91 -33.81 1.90
C SER A 97 4.78 -33.61 0.40
N ILE A 98 5.92 -33.55 -0.28
CA ILE A 98 6.03 -33.44 -1.73
C ILE A 98 6.99 -34.50 -2.28
N GLN A 99 6.81 -34.87 -3.54
CA GLN A 99 7.76 -35.71 -4.28
C GLN A 99 8.50 -34.86 -5.29
N ALA A 100 9.83 -35.01 -5.38
CA ALA A 100 10.66 -34.29 -6.33
C ALA A 100 11.73 -35.22 -6.93
N GLU A 101 12.15 -34.93 -8.16
CA GLU A 101 13.24 -35.64 -8.86
C GLU A 101 14.59 -34.96 -8.61
N ALA A 102 15.69 -35.73 -8.64
CA ALA A 102 17.03 -35.15 -8.53
C ALA A 102 17.27 -34.09 -9.63
N GLY A 103 17.77 -32.92 -9.23
CA GLY A 103 17.99 -31.78 -10.12
C GLY A 103 16.74 -30.94 -10.41
N GLN A 104 15.55 -31.33 -9.93
CA GLN A 104 14.34 -30.55 -10.13
C GLN A 104 14.36 -29.29 -9.26
N ARG A 105 14.26 -28.11 -9.91
CA ARG A 105 14.16 -26.81 -9.25
C ARG A 105 12.71 -26.52 -8.85
N LEU A 106 12.50 -26.23 -7.57
CA LEU A 106 11.22 -25.95 -6.96
C LEU A 106 11.22 -24.55 -6.36
N LEU A 107 10.15 -23.82 -6.62
CA LEU A 107 9.85 -22.55 -5.99
C LEU A 107 8.72 -22.74 -4.97
N ILE A 108 9.03 -22.50 -3.69
CA ILE A 108 8.08 -22.66 -2.59
C ILE A 108 7.79 -21.29 -1.99
N ASP A 109 6.57 -20.81 -2.20
CA ASP A 109 6.12 -19.49 -1.77
C ASP A 109 4.96 -19.61 -0.77
N CYS A 110 4.94 -18.76 0.25
CA CYS A 110 3.87 -18.64 1.21
C CYS A 110 3.31 -17.22 1.19
N ALA A 111 2.16 -17.03 0.52
CA ALA A 111 1.43 -15.78 0.62
C ALA A 111 0.70 -15.71 1.96
N ALA A 112 1.07 -14.71 2.76
CA ALA A 112 0.46 -14.42 4.06
C ALA A 112 0.12 -12.93 4.18
N LYS A 113 1.07 -12.05 4.55
CA LYS A 113 0.81 -10.61 4.71
C LYS A 113 0.13 -9.99 3.48
N GLY A 114 0.59 -10.35 2.28
CA GLY A 114 0.04 -9.89 1.01
C GLY A 114 -1.41 -10.31 0.74
N ILE A 115 -1.99 -11.18 1.57
CA ILE A 115 -3.40 -11.59 1.48
C ILE A 115 -4.19 -11.21 2.73
N ASP A 116 -3.77 -10.15 3.45
CA ASP A 116 -4.34 -9.71 4.73
C ASP A 116 -4.16 -10.71 5.89
N SER A 117 -3.22 -11.67 5.84
CA SER A 117 -2.93 -12.51 7.02
C SER A 117 -2.07 -11.78 8.04
N LYS A 118 -2.29 -12.05 9.33
CA LYS A 118 -1.43 -11.57 10.42
C LYS A 118 -0.11 -12.34 10.55
N MET A 119 0.04 -13.43 9.80
CA MET A 119 1.19 -14.31 9.85
C MET A 119 2.46 -13.67 9.26
N ASN A 120 3.58 -13.81 9.97
CA ASN A 120 4.93 -13.64 9.45
C ASN A 120 5.47 -15.02 9.07
N PRO A 121 5.40 -15.45 7.81
CA PRO A 121 5.66 -16.84 7.46
C PRO A 121 7.16 -17.18 7.55
N VAL A 122 7.43 -18.33 8.16
CA VAL A 122 8.70 -19.07 8.05
C VAL A 122 8.45 -20.30 7.21
N LEU A 123 9.28 -20.46 6.18
CA LEU A 123 9.29 -21.60 5.28
C LEU A 123 10.55 -22.42 5.51
N ILE A 124 10.38 -23.75 5.56
CA ILE A 124 11.49 -24.69 5.66
C ILE A 124 11.22 -25.81 4.66
N ILE A 125 12.22 -26.17 3.87
CA ILE A 125 12.23 -27.47 3.19
C ILE A 125 13.21 -28.39 3.91
N ALA A 126 12.75 -29.60 4.19
CA ALA A 126 13.45 -30.63 4.94
C ALA A 126 13.45 -31.94 4.15
N ASP A 127 14.36 -32.85 4.50
CA ASP A 127 14.35 -34.22 3.97
C ASP A 127 13.17 -35.05 4.49
N ALA A 128 13.09 -36.31 4.06
CA ALA A 128 12.02 -37.24 4.44
C ALA A 128 11.95 -37.52 5.95
N GLU A 129 13.08 -37.44 6.67
CA GLU A 129 13.14 -37.59 8.12
C GLU A 129 12.80 -36.29 8.87
N GLY A 130 12.63 -35.18 8.15
CA GLY A 130 12.31 -33.86 8.70
C GLY A 130 13.53 -33.07 9.15
N ARG A 131 14.75 -33.40 8.70
CA ARG A 131 15.94 -32.57 8.93
C ARG A 131 15.94 -31.40 7.95
N ASP A 132 16.08 -30.18 8.48
CA ASP A 132 16.01 -28.96 7.68
C ASP A 132 17.16 -28.90 6.66
N LEU A 133 16.82 -28.59 5.41
CA LEU A 133 17.78 -28.43 4.31
C LEU A 133 17.97 -26.95 3.96
N LEU A 134 16.86 -26.19 3.87
CA LEU A 134 16.87 -24.77 3.57
C LEU A 134 15.73 -24.06 4.31
N VAL A 135 15.99 -22.84 4.78
CA VAL A 135 15.09 -22.07 5.64
C VAL A 135 15.00 -20.62 5.15
N GLU A 136 13.78 -20.09 5.07
CA GLU A 136 13.48 -18.70 4.73
C GLU A 136 12.57 -18.10 5.83
N ARG A 137 13.05 -17.07 6.53
CA ARG A 137 12.42 -16.51 7.75
C ARG A 137 11.94 -15.06 7.62
N ARG A 138 12.22 -14.43 6.49
CA ARG A 138 12.01 -13.00 6.21
C ARG A 138 10.75 -12.79 5.36
N GLY A 139 9.94 -13.83 5.17
CA GLY A 139 8.77 -13.81 4.30
C GLY A 139 9.11 -13.87 2.81
N GLY A 140 10.33 -14.32 2.48
CA GLY A 140 10.79 -14.60 1.12
C GLY A 140 10.18 -15.87 0.53
N VAL A 141 10.84 -16.39 -0.50
CA VAL A 141 10.51 -17.61 -1.22
C VAL A 141 11.70 -18.56 -1.14
N LEU A 142 11.46 -19.88 -1.04
CA LEU A 142 12.53 -20.86 -1.14
C LEU A 142 12.72 -21.25 -2.60
N ASP A 143 13.93 -21.06 -3.10
CA ASP A 143 14.41 -21.60 -4.37
C ASP A 143 15.27 -22.84 -4.07
N PHE A 144 14.71 -24.02 -4.33
CA PHE A 144 15.29 -25.29 -3.90
C PHE A 144 15.49 -26.22 -5.10
N THR A 145 16.72 -26.71 -5.29
CA THR A 145 17.00 -27.79 -6.24
C THR A 145 17.10 -29.10 -5.47
N ALA A 146 16.24 -30.06 -5.79
CA ALA A 146 16.21 -31.34 -5.11
C ALA A 146 17.52 -32.12 -5.34
N PRO A 147 18.31 -32.46 -4.30
CA PRO A 147 19.58 -33.17 -4.47
C PRO A 147 19.40 -34.63 -4.87
N THR A 148 18.25 -35.23 -4.54
CA THR A 148 17.96 -36.65 -4.77
C THR A 148 16.50 -36.83 -5.14
N THR A 149 16.17 -37.86 -5.91
CA THR A 149 14.77 -38.22 -6.14
C THR A 149 14.17 -38.78 -4.86
N GLY A 150 13.04 -38.23 -4.40
CA GLY A 150 12.33 -38.76 -3.25
C GLY A 150 11.36 -37.77 -2.59
N SER A 151 11.02 -38.08 -1.34
CA SER A 151 10.09 -37.30 -0.53
C SER A 151 10.81 -36.17 0.20
N TYR A 152 10.19 -35.00 0.20
CA TYR A 152 10.62 -33.83 0.98
C TYR A 152 9.47 -33.31 1.82
N ILE A 153 9.80 -32.62 2.92
CA ILE A 153 8.84 -32.03 3.85
C ILE A 153 8.94 -30.51 3.79
N VAL A 154 7.84 -29.85 3.44
CA VAL A 154 7.69 -28.40 3.57
C VAL A 154 7.06 -28.11 4.93
N LYS A 155 7.73 -27.29 5.75
CA LYS A 155 7.22 -26.83 7.04
C LYS A 155 6.85 -25.36 6.97
N VAL A 156 5.71 -25.00 7.55
CA VAL A 156 5.19 -23.64 7.57
C VAL A 156 4.75 -23.27 8.97
N HIS A 157 5.27 -22.17 9.51
CA HIS A 157 4.85 -21.61 10.80
C HIS A 157 5.02 -20.10 10.86
N ASP A 158 4.37 -19.44 11.83
CA ASP A 158 4.62 -18.02 12.11
C ASP A 158 5.99 -17.84 12.78
N LEU A 159 6.70 -16.75 12.46
CA LEU A 159 8.02 -16.40 13.00
C LEU A 159 8.06 -16.40 14.53
N THR A 160 6.97 -16.00 15.17
CA THR A 160 6.82 -15.95 16.63
C THR A 160 5.85 -17.03 17.14
N PHE A 161 5.55 -18.03 16.31
CA PHE A 161 4.62 -19.13 16.60
C PHE A 161 3.21 -18.66 17.01
N LYS A 162 2.78 -17.49 16.52
CA LYS A 162 1.38 -17.06 16.66
C LYS A 162 0.48 -17.86 15.71
N GLY A 163 -0.83 -17.87 15.99
CA GLY A 163 -1.79 -18.60 15.17
C GLY A 163 -3.23 -18.26 15.50
N GLY A 164 -4.15 -18.86 14.74
CA GLY A 164 -5.60 -18.64 14.84
C GLY A 164 -6.22 -18.31 13.48
N ALA A 165 -7.51 -17.96 13.49
CA ALA A 165 -8.27 -17.72 12.26
C ALA A 165 -7.76 -16.55 11.41
N GLU A 166 -7.01 -15.61 12.01
CA GLU A 166 -6.41 -14.46 11.33
C GLU A 166 -4.98 -14.76 10.78
N TYR A 167 -4.48 -15.99 10.96
CA TYR A 167 -3.15 -16.48 10.55
C TYR A 167 -3.30 -17.53 9.43
N PHE A 168 -4.02 -17.17 8.38
CA PHE A 168 -4.20 -17.99 7.19
C PHE A 168 -3.07 -17.78 6.18
N PHE A 169 -2.85 -18.72 5.27
CA PHE A 169 -1.84 -18.62 4.22
C PHE A 169 -2.21 -19.42 2.98
N ARG A 170 -1.54 -19.09 1.87
CA ARG A 170 -1.53 -19.85 0.61
C ARG A 170 -0.11 -20.32 0.33
N LEU A 171 0.11 -21.63 0.44
CA LEU A 171 1.39 -22.28 0.13
C LEU A 171 1.39 -22.73 -1.33
N SER A 172 2.28 -22.17 -2.14
CA SER A 172 2.57 -22.59 -3.50
C SER A 172 3.80 -23.49 -3.51
N VAL A 173 3.72 -24.60 -4.24
CA VAL A 173 4.89 -25.40 -4.62
C VAL A 173 4.86 -25.56 -6.14
N GLN A 174 5.82 -24.96 -6.83
CA GLN A 174 5.88 -24.97 -8.30
C GLN A 174 7.22 -25.53 -8.77
N THR A 175 7.19 -26.29 -9.86
CA THR A 175 8.39 -26.60 -10.63
C THR A 175 8.66 -25.44 -11.57
N ILE A 176 9.88 -24.92 -11.54
CA ILE A 176 10.30 -23.83 -12.42
C ILE A 176 11.50 -24.26 -13.27
N PRO A 177 11.60 -23.85 -14.54
CA PRO A 177 12.81 -24.06 -15.34
C PRO A 177 14.05 -23.47 -14.67
N ALA A 178 15.22 -24.05 -14.94
CA ALA A 178 16.49 -23.66 -14.31
C ALA A 178 16.78 -22.15 -14.44
N ASP A 179 16.48 -21.55 -15.59
CA ASP A 179 16.79 -20.14 -15.88
C ASP A 179 15.59 -19.20 -15.68
N SER A 180 14.46 -19.69 -15.16
CA SER A 180 13.29 -18.82 -14.94
C SER A 180 13.52 -17.87 -13.76
N PRO A 181 13.04 -16.61 -13.88
CA PRO A 181 13.11 -15.66 -12.78
C PRO A 181 12.24 -16.15 -11.62
N ILE A 182 12.66 -15.78 -10.40
CA ILE A 182 11.88 -16.02 -9.20
C ILE A 182 10.64 -15.13 -9.26
N SER A 183 9.47 -15.73 -9.08
CA SER A 183 8.19 -15.01 -9.00
C SER A 183 7.50 -15.27 -7.67
N ARG A 184 6.74 -14.29 -7.20
CA ARG A 184 5.95 -14.38 -5.98
C ARG A 184 4.47 -14.44 -6.34
N LEU A 185 3.69 -15.09 -5.48
CA LEU A 185 2.25 -14.97 -5.49
C LEU A 185 1.86 -13.48 -5.34
N PRO A 186 0.85 -13.01 -6.08
CA PRO A 186 0.36 -11.64 -5.97
C PRO A 186 0.01 -11.28 -4.53
N GLY A 187 0.30 -10.03 -4.13
CA GLY A 187 0.03 -9.52 -2.79
C GLY A 187 -0.46 -8.08 -2.80
N THR A 188 -1.07 -7.67 -1.69
CA THR A 188 -1.45 -6.29 -1.43
C THR A 188 -0.22 -5.40 -1.43
N ARG A 189 -0.42 -4.17 -1.89
CA ARG A 189 0.62 -3.15 -1.95
C ARG A 189 0.62 -2.29 -0.69
N GLY A 190 1.80 -2.01 -0.16
CA GLY A 190 2.00 -1.02 0.89
C GLY A 190 1.64 0.39 0.41
N VAL A 191 1.28 1.27 1.35
CA VAL A 191 0.87 2.65 1.02
C VAL A 191 1.97 3.40 0.28
N SER A 192 3.23 3.24 0.71
CA SER A 192 4.43 3.84 0.10
C SER A 192 4.54 3.60 -1.41
N SER A 193 4.08 2.43 -1.89
CA SER A 193 4.18 2.07 -3.31
C SER A 193 3.27 2.88 -4.24
N PHE A 194 2.32 3.68 -3.75
CA PHE A 194 1.39 4.44 -4.60
C PHE A 194 2.10 5.43 -5.55
N SER A 195 3.28 5.88 -5.16
CA SER A 195 4.10 6.81 -5.93
C SER A 195 5.10 6.06 -6.83
N TRP A 196 4.79 4.84 -7.27
CA TRP A 196 5.57 4.14 -8.30
C TRP A 196 4.67 3.33 -9.25
N PRO A 197 4.95 3.36 -10.57
CA PRO A 197 6.05 4.06 -11.24
C PRO A 197 5.84 5.57 -11.47
N PRO A 198 6.86 6.31 -11.93
CA PRO A 198 6.70 7.64 -12.51
C PRO A 198 5.81 7.58 -13.75
N ILE A 199 5.12 8.66 -14.07
CA ILE A 199 4.22 8.66 -15.23
C ILE A 199 5.05 8.79 -16.50
N GLY A 200 4.69 8.01 -17.51
CA GLY A 200 5.51 7.84 -18.72
C GLY A 200 6.67 6.85 -18.56
N TYR A 201 6.82 6.22 -17.39
CA TYR A 201 7.78 5.13 -17.19
C TYR A 201 7.41 3.90 -18.01
N ALA A 202 8.37 3.38 -18.78
CA ALA A 202 8.25 2.17 -19.59
C ALA A 202 9.29 1.14 -19.13
N PRO A 203 8.91 0.11 -18.34
CA PRO A 203 9.85 -0.81 -17.68
C PRO A 203 10.74 -1.64 -18.62
N ASP A 204 10.37 -1.75 -19.90
CA ASP A 204 11.08 -2.59 -20.87
C ASP A 204 12.30 -1.89 -21.52
N ALA A 205 12.59 -0.65 -21.15
CA ALA A 205 13.71 0.14 -21.68
C ALA A 205 14.94 0.23 -20.74
N ALA A 206 14.91 -0.46 -19.60
CA ALA A 206 15.99 -0.41 -18.62
C ALA A 206 17.28 -1.07 -19.14
N LEU A 207 18.42 -0.39 -18.97
CA LEU A 207 19.73 -1.04 -19.05
C LEU A 207 19.89 -1.98 -17.85
N ALA A 208 20.55 -3.11 -18.03
CA ALA A 208 20.96 -3.93 -16.89
C ALA A 208 22.18 -3.31 -16.20
N GLU A 209 22.25 -3.43 -14.88
CA GLU A 209 23.51 -3.28 -14.16
C GLU A 209 24.57 -4.23 -14.75
N ALA A 210 25.83 -3.79 -14.75
CA ALA A 210 26.95 -4.58 -15.24
C ALA A 210 27.97 -4.79 -14.12
N GLU A 211 27.99 -5.99 -13.56
CA GLU A 211 28.84 -6.35 -12.41
C GLU A 211 30.18 -6.98 -12.84
N PRO A 212 31.30 -6.74 -12.11
CA PRO A 212 31.40 -5.92 -10.90
C PRO A 212 31.42 -4.42 -11.20
N ASN A 213 30.70 -3.61 -10.42
CA ASN A 213 30.70 -2.14 -10.56
C ASN A 213 30.99 -1.38 -9.24
N ASN A 214 31.70 -2.01 -8.31
CA ASN A 214 31.85 -1.54 -6.92
C ASN A 214 32.65 -0.22 -6.73
N GLY A 215 33.24 0.33 -7.80
CA GLY A 215 33.92 1.63 -7.80
C GLY A 215 35.28 1.63 -8.51
N GLY A 216 35.92 2.80 -8.54
CA GLY A 216 37.20 2.99 -9.24
C GLY A 216 37.07 2.69 -10.73
N GLU A 217 37.99 1.91 -11.29
CA GLU A 217 37.94 1.49 -12.71
C GLU A 217 36.76 0.57 -13.04
N ALA A 218 36.11 -0.02 -12.03
CA ALA A 218 34.95 -0.89 -12.23
C ALA A 218 33.63 -0.11 -12.39
N ALA A 219 33.60 1.19 -12.12
CA ALA A 219 32.38 1.99 -12.21
C ALA A 219 31.73 1.87 -13.61
N GLN A 220 30.43 1.62 -13.65
CA GLN A 220 29.69 1.46 -14.90
C GLN A 220 29.47 2.82 -15.57
N PRO A 221 29.98 3.06 -16.79
CA PRO A 221 29.69 4.29 -17.51
C PRO A 221 28.23 4.32 -17.97
N ILE A 222 27.56 5.46 -17.77
CA ILE A 222 26.17 5.68 -18.17
C ILE A 222 26.03 6.99 -18.94
N THR A 223 25.01 7.09 -19.78
CA THR A 223 24.64 8.32 -20.52
C THR A 223 23.29 8.79 -20.04
N LEU A 224 23.18 10.05 -19.63
CA LEU A 224 21.93 10.62 -19.13
C LEU A 224 21.07 11.18 -20.29
N PRO A 225 19.72 11.07 -20.23
CA PRO A 225 18.94 10.35 -19.22
C PRO A 225 19.04 8.83 -19.38
N CYS A 226 18.89 8.07 -18.29
CA CYS A 226 18.93 6.61 -18.32
C CYS A 226 17.99 5.97 -17.29
N GLU A 227 17.72 4.68 -17.52
CA GLU A 227 17.09 3.78 -16.58
C GLU A 227 17.98 2.55 -16.39
N ILE A 228 18.12 2.09 -15.14
CA ILE A 228 18.93 0.93 -14.78
C ILE A 228 18.10 -0.01 -13.91
N ALA A 229 18.09 -1.28 -14.32
CA ALA A 229 17.59 -2.41 -13.55
C ALA A 229 18.78 -3.08 -12.85
N GLY A 230 18.80 -3.01 -11.53
CA GLY A 230 19.85 -3.63 -10.74
C GLY A 230 19.35 -4.32 -9.48
N ARG A 231 20.26 -4.74 -8.62
CA ARG A 231 19.98 -5.39 -7.33
C ARG A 231 21.10 -5.11 -6.33
N PHE A 232 20.75 -5.00 -5.06
CA PHE A 232 21.74 -4.94 -3.98
C PHE A 232 22.24 -6.35 -3.65
N PHE A 233 23.19 -6.86 -4.45
CA PHE A 233 23.72 -8.21 -4.28
C PHE A 233 25.14 -8.33 -4.84
N PRO A 234 26.12 -8.86 -4.07
CA PRO A 234 25.97 -9.59 -2.81
C PRO A 234 25.80 -8.68 -1.58
N ALA A 235 26.01 -9.22 -0.37
CA ALA A 235 25.95 -8.40 0.85
C ALA A 235 26.99 -7.27 0.81
N ALA A 236 26.60 -6.10 1.32
CA ALA A 236 27.39 -4.87 1.32
C ALA A 236 27.79 -4.37 -0.08
N ASP A 237 27.03 -4.74 -1.10
CA ASP A 237 27.23 -4.30 -2.47
C ASP A 237 27.04 -2.79 -2.65
N VAL A 238 27.80 -2.22 -3.58
CA VAL A 238 27.84 -0.79 -3.89
C VAL A 238 27.82 -0.61 -5.39
N ASP A 239 26.67 -0.21 -5.94
CA ASP A 239 26.59 0.07 -7.37
C ASP A 239 27.16 1.45 -7.68
N THR A 240 28.22 1.51 -8.49
CA THR A 240 28.80 2.78 -8.93
C THR A 240 28.54 3.03 -10.42
N PHE A 241 27.98 4.20 -10.72
CA PHE A 241 27.81 4.69 -12.09
C PHE A 241 28.58 5.99 -12.33
N GLU A 242 29.20 6.13 -13.50
CA GLU A 242 29.90 7.35 -13.93
C GLU A 242 29.26 8.00 -15.14
N PHE A 243 29.16 9.34 -15.15
CA PHE A 243 28.63 10.12 -16.26
C PHE A 243 29.33 11.47 -16.38
N THR A 244 29.21 12.10 -17.55
CA THR A 244 29.64 13.50 -17.74
C THR A 244 28.43 14.43 -17.72
N ALA A 245 28.58 15.60 -17.10
CA ALA A 245 27.53 16.60 -17.02
C ALA A 245 28.09 18.02 -17.11
N THR A 246 27.23 18.95 -17.54
CA THR A 246 27.58 20.36 -17.73
C THR A 246 27.08 21.20 -16.56
N LYS A 247 27.85 22.22 -16.17
CA LYS A 247 27.48 23.17 -15.12
C LYS A 247 26.09 23.75 -15.35
N GLY A 248 25.28 23.74 -14.29
CA GLY A 248 23.93 24.27 -14.30
C GLY A 248 22.87 23.28 -14.81
N GLU A 249 23.26 22.10 -15.31
CA GLU A 249 22.30 21.03 -15.54
C GLU A 249 21.64 20.60 -14.23
N VAL A 250 20.36 20.23 -14.33
CA VAL A 250 19.56 19.74 -13.22
C VAL A 250 18.99 18.39 -13.59
N TRP A 251 19.35 17.38 -12.79
CA TRP A 251 18.91 16.01 -12.96
C TRP A 251 18.06 15.58 -11.76
N TRP A 252 17.04 14.77 -12.02
CA TRP A 252 16.24 14.10 -11.00
C TRP A 252 16.61 12.63 -10.97
N VAL A 253 16.90 12.14 -9.78
CA VAL A 253 17.28 10.76 -9.48
C VAL A 253 16.17 10.13 -8.67
N GLU A 254 15.61 9.05 -9.18
CA GLU A 254 14.58 8.27 -8.48
C GLU A 254 14.97 6.81 -8.44
N VAL A 255 14.93 6.21 -7.25
CA VAL A 255 15.18 4.78 -7.05
C VAL A 255 13.91 4.14 -6.55
N ALA A 256 13.52 2.98 -7.07
CA ALA A 256 12.46 2.18 -6.48
C ALA A 256 12.95 0.79 -6.10
N SER A 257 12.76 0.43 -4.84
CA SER A 257 13.00 -0.90 -4.31
C SER A 257 12.00 -1.21 -3.18
N GLU A 258 11.85 -0.34 -2.17
CA GLU A 258 10.79 -0.47 -1.15
C GLU A 258 9.40 -0.32 -1.76
N ARG A 259 9.22 0.59 -2.72
CA ARG A 259 7.97 0.73 -3.48
C ARG A 259 7.70 -0.46 -4.40
N LEU A 260 8.71 -1.29 -4.69
CA LEU A 260 8.57 -2.61 -5.34
C LEU A 260 8.28 -3.74 -4.34
N GLY A 261 8.21 -3.43 -3.04
CA GLY A 261 7.97 -4.39 -1.96
C GLY A 261 9.24 -5.09 -1.46
N ARG A 262 10.44 -4.57 -1.78
CA ARG A 262 11.71 -5.10 -1.27
C ARG A 262 12.02 -4.51 0.12
N PRO A 263 12.67 -5.27 1.01
CA PRO A 263 12.96 -4.81 2.38
C PRO A 263 14.23 -3.94 2.44
N THR A 264 14.47 -3.07 1.47
CA THR A 264 15.73 -2.31 1.28
C THR A 264 15.61 -0.86 1.73
N ASP A 265 16.75 -0.20 1.93
CA ASP A 265 16.84 1.22 2.26
C ASP A 265 17.91 1.90 1.37
N PRO A 266 17.55 2.25 0.12
CA PRO A 266 18.47 2.84 -0.84
C PRO A 266 19.03 4.19 -0.38
N SER A 267 20.36 4.37 -0.49
CA SER A 267 21.04 5.65 -0.30
C SER A 267 21.99 5.93 -1.45
N ILE A 268 22.01 7.19 -1.90
CA ILE A 268 22.90 7.68 -2.97
C ILE A 268 23.81 8.79 -2.47
N ILE A 269 25.08 8.70 -2.87
CA ILE A 269 25.98 9.86 -2.89
C ILE A 269 26.41 10.17 -4.33
N VAL A 270 26.25 11.43 -4.73
CA VAL A 270 26.77 11.94 -6.00
C VAL A 270 28.03 12.74 -5.72
N GLN A 271 29.11 12.43 -6.42
CA GLN A 271 30.42 13.04 -6.24
C GLN A 271 30.97 13.53 -7.58
N ARG A 272 31.66 14.67 -7.58
CA ARG A 272 32.47 15.11 -8.71
C ARG A 272 33.82 14.42 -8.67
N VAL A 273 34.26 13.90 -9.81
CA VAL A 273 35.57 13.29 -9.99
C VAL A 273 36.54 14.34 -10.51
N VAL A 274 37.58 14.64 -9.74
CA VAL A 274 38.61 15.64 -10.08
C VAL A 274 39.96 14.95 -10.09
N GLU A 275 40.70 15.08 -11.19
CA GLU A 275 42.10 14.63 -11.24
C GLU A 275 43.01 15.80 -10.83
N GLU A 276 43.76 15.65 -9.74
CA GLU A 276 44.68 16.66 -9.23
C GLU A 276 46.04 16.01 -8.95
N ALA A 277 47.12 16.51 -9.58
CA ALA A 277 48.48 15.99 -9.40
C ALA A 277 48.66 14.46 -9.65
N GLY A 278 47.79 13.85 -10.45
CA GLY A 278 47.82 12.41 -10.73
C GLY A 278 47.05 11.55 -9.72
N GLU A 279 46.34 12.16 -8.78
CA GLU A 279 45.42 11.51 -7.84
C GLU A 279 43.97 11.88 -8.15
N THR A 280 43.09 10.88 -8.10
CA THR A 280 41.65 11.08 -8.25
C THR A 280 41.04 11.50 -6.91
N LYS A 281 40.47 12.70 -6.87
CA LYS A 281 39.75 13.27 -5.73
C LYS A 281 38.24 13.26 -5.99
N LEU A 282 37.50 12.79 -5.00
CA LEU A 282 36.04 12.79 -4.99
C LEU A 282 35.54 13.95 -4.13
N ILE A 283 34.65 14.77 -4.70
CA ILE A 283 34.04 15.90 -3.99
C ILE A 283 32.54 15.66 -3.93
N ASP A 284 32.00 15.51 -2.73
CA ASP A 284 30.56 15.27 -2.52
C ASP A 284 29.74 16.46 -3.05
N VAL A 285 28.72 16.15 -3.84
CA VAL A 285 27.80 17.11 -4.44
C VAL A 285 26.48 17.09 -3.69
N VAL A 286 25.90 15.89 -3.53
CA VAL A 286 24.64 15.70 -2.83
C VAL A 286 24.51 14.25 -2.33
N GLU A 287 23.88 14.10 -1.17
CA GLU A 287 23.42 12.83 -0.63
C GLU A 287 21.89 12.78 -0.78
N LEU A 288 21.38 11.67 -1.33
CA LEU A 288 19.95 11.47 -1.57
C LEU A 288 19.49 10.21 -0.85
N THR A 289 18.47 10.38 -0.03
CA THR A 289 17.81 9.30 0.74
C THR A 289 16.30 9.54 0.72
N ASP A 290 15.52 8.59 1.25
CA ASP A 290 14.12 8.70 1.67
C ASP A 290 13.21 9.73 0.97
N ILE A 291 12.13 9.25 0.38
CA ILE A 291 10.95 10.08 0.10
C ILE A 291 10.28 10.41 1.43
N ALA A 292 10.48 11.63 1.92
CA ALA A 292 9.82 12.11 3.13
C ALA A 292 8.29 12.00 3.04
N SER A 293 7.65 11.52 4.10
CA SER A 293 6.19 11.49 4.18
C SER A 293 5.63 12.92 4.12
N PRO A 294 4.70 13.25 3.19
CA PRO A 294 4.18 14.60 3.05
C PRO A 294 3.25 15.02 4.21
N VAL A 295 2.94 14.10 5.12
CA VAL A 295 2.27 14.33 6.39
C VAL A 295 3.10 13.77 7.53
N LYS A 296 3.06 14.42 8.69
CA LYS A 296 3.69 13.91 9.92
C LYS A 296 3.06 12.56 10.26
N ARG A 297 3.84 11.49 10.23
CA ARG A 297 3.37 10.15 10.61
C ARG A 297 3.20 10.07 12.12
N SER A 298 2.32 9.19 12.56
CA SER A 298 2.31 8.81 13.97
C SER A 298 3.67 8.27 14.41
N SER A 299 4.19 8.78 15.53
CA SER A 299 5.46 8.30 16.12
C SER A 299 5.37 6.92 16.75
N ASN A 300 4.17 6.47 17.11
CA ASN A 300 3.93 5.27 17.91
C ASN A 300 2.75 4.44 17.39
N GLY A 301 2.20 4.77 16.22
CA GLY A 301 0.99 4.16 15.67
C GLY A 301 -0.31 4.60 16.36
N TYR A 302 -0.28 5.70 17.12
CA TYR A 302 -1.46 6.34 17.73
C TYR A 302 -1.94 7.54 16.89
N ALA A 303 -3.24 7.82 16.94
CA ALA A 303 -3.88 8.90 16.19
C ALA A 303 -3.60 10.34 16.70
N TYR A 304 -2.72 10.54 17.69
CA TYR A 304 -2.57 11.88 18.32
C TYR A 304 -1.63 12.82 17.57
N ASP A 305 -0.60 12.29 16.93
CA ASP A 305 0.46 13.11 16.34
C ASP A 305 0.61 12.94 14.83
N GLY A 306 -0.26 12.13 14.22
CA GLY A 306 -0.34 11.91 12.78
C GLY A 306 -1.12 10.65 12.40
N PRO A 307 -1.47 10.46 11.12
CA PRO A 307 -2.06 9.22 10.64
C PRO A 307 -1.07 8.05 10.79
N PRO A 308 -1.55 6.82 11.04
CA PRO A 308 -0.78 5.59 10.90
C PRO A 308 -0.65 5.15 9.42
N TYR A 309 -0.61 6.11 8.50
CA TYR A 309 -0.38 5.91 7.07
C TYR A 309 0.96 6.58 6.71
N ASN A 310 1.82 5.86 5.99
CA ASN A 310 3.06 6.41 5.47
C ASN A 310 2.92 6.65 3.96
N ALA A 311 2.88 7.90 3.54
CA ALA A 311 2.92 8.29 2.13
C ALA A 311 4.34 8.69 1.67
N GLY A 312 5.36 8.45 2.50
CA GLY A 312 6.76 8.44 2.13
C GLY A 312 7.28 7.03 1.85
N SER A 313 8.58 6.90 1.63
CA SER A 313 9.28 5.64 1.33
C SER A 313 10.76 5.77 1.72
N THR A 314 11.44 4.66 1.99
CA THR A 314 12.91 4.62 2.11
C THR A 314 13.61 4.70 0.74
N ASP A 315 12.85 4.61 -0.34
CA ASP A 315 13.33 4.87 -1.69
C ASP A 315 13.72 6.34 -1.90
N ILE A 316 14.31 6.64 -3.05
CA ILE A 316 14.84 7.98 -3.35
C ILE A 316 13.98 8.69 -4.39
N LEU A 317 13.74 9.99 -4.17
CA LEU A 317 13.31 10.96 -5.18
C LEU A 317 14.02 12.29 -4.89
N GLY A 318 15.08 12.58 -5.64
CA GLY A 318 16.01 13.66 -5.32
C GLY A 318 16.47 14.47 -6.52
N LYS A 319 16.90 15.71 -6.26
CA LYS A 319 17.43 16.66 -7.24
C LYS A 319 18.95 16.71 -7.15
N VAL A 320 19.63 16.69 -8.29
CA VAL A 320 21.07 16.90 -8.45
C VAL A 320 21.29 18.14 -9.29
N GLU A 321 21.95 19.14 -8.73
CA GLU A 321 22.41 20.34 -9.46
C GLU A 321 23.89 20.20 -9.77
N ILE A 322 24.29 20.38 -11.03
CA ILE A 322 25.66 20.18 -11.47
C ILE A 322 26.49 21.46 -11.27
N PRO A 323 27.48 21.49 -10.35
CA PRO A 323 28.18 22.72 -10.00
C PRO A 323 29.24 23.16 -11.03
N GLU A 324 29.87 22.22 -11.72
CA GLU A 324 30.94 22.45 -12.71
C GLU A 324 30.86 21.43 -13.85
N ASP A 325 31.41 21.76 -15.02
CA ASP A 325 31.56 20.80 -16.11
C ASP A 325 32.50 19.68 -15.67
N GLY A 326 32.18 18.43 -15.97
CA GLY A 326 33.11 17.34 -15.74
C GLY A 326 32.48 15.98 -15.54
N ARG A 327 33.26 15.08 -14.96
CA ARG A 327 32.89 13.71 -14.65
C ARG A 327 32.32 13.62 -13.24
N TYR A 328 31.23 12.89 -13.12
CA TYR A 328 30.51 12.64 -11.88
C TYR A 328 30.36 11.15 -11.66
N ARG A 329 30.30 10.77 -10.39
CA ARG A 329 30.10 9.42 -9.88
C ARG A 329 28.85 9.42 -9.02
N LEU A 330 27.98 8.45 -9.22
CA LEU A 330 26.83 8.15 -8.37
C LEU A 330 27.08 6.78 -7.73
N GLN A 331 27.14 6.73 -6.40
CA GLN A 331 27.19 5.46 -5.66
C GLN A 331 25.82 5.20 -5.04
N LEU A 332 25.27 4.02 -5.30
CA LEU A 332 23.99 3.55 -4.79
C LEU A 332 24.25 2.36 -3.86
N THR A 333 23.66 2.39 -2.66
CA THR A 333 23.84 1.37 -1.61
C THR A 333 22.53 1.04 -0.91
N ASP A 334 22.42 -0.13 -0.29
CA ASP A 334 21.34 -0.47 0.66
C ASP A 334 21.88 -0.32 2.10
N LEU A 335 21.31 0.61 2.88
CA LEU A 335 21.69 0.82 4.28
C LEU A 335 21.41 -0.41 5.17
N PHE A 336 20.54 -1.32 4.72
CA PHE A 336 20.32 -2.61 5.36
C PHE A 336 21.11 -3.77 4.72
N GLY A 337 21.90 -3.50 3.68
CA GLY A 337 22.54 -4.49 2.82
C GLY A 337 23.77 -5.16 3.43
N GLY A 338 24.32 -4.65 4.54
CA GLY A 338 25.63 -5.06 5.07
C GLY A 338 25.79 -6.54 5.42
N THR A 339 24.70 -7.30 5.61
CA THR A 339 24.75 -8.75 5.89
C THR A 339 23.81 -9.58 5.02
N ARG A 340 23.06 -8.95 4.09
CA ARG A 340 21.99 -9.61 3.35
C ARG A 340 22.48 -10.03 1.98
N THR A 341 22.46 -11.33 1.71
CA THR A 341 22.75 -11.91 0.40
C THR A 341 21.46 -12.40 -0.25
N ASP A 342 20.59 -11.48 -0.66
CA ASP A 342 19.32 -11.82 -1.34
C ASP A 342 19.30 -11.21 -2.74
N PRO A 343 19.45 -12.02 -3.81
CA PRO A 343 19.47 -11.51 -5.18
C PRO A 343 18.12 -10.93 -5.63
N ASN A 344 17.07 -11.03 -4.80
CA ASN A 344 15.77 -10.41 -5.05
C ASN A 344 15.64 -8.99 -4.48
N ASN A 345 16.68 -8.44 -3.84
CA ASN A 345 16.74 -7.03 -3.45
C ASN A 345 16.96 -6.13 -4.68
N GLU A 346 16.06 -6.26 -5.67
CA GLU A 346 16.10 -5.55 -6.94
C GLU A 346 15.74 -4.07 -6.75
N TYR A 347 16.34 -3.21 -7.57
CA TYR A 347 15.94 -1.82 -7.69
C TYR A 347 15.73 -1.40 -9.15
N ARG A 348 15.09 -0.24 -9.31
CA ARG A 348 15.02 0.52 -10.56
C ARG A 348 15.55 1.92 -10.29
N LEU A 349 16.60 2.31 -10.99
CA LEU A 349 17.18 3.65 -10.95
C LEU A 349 16.78 4.41 -12.21
N VAL A 350 16.19 5.59 -12.06
CA VAL A 350 15.81 6.48 -13.15
C VAL A 350 16.51 7.82 -12.95
N ILE A 351 17.28 8.25 -13.94
CA ILE A 351 17.91 9.57 -13.97
C ILE A 351 17.38 10.34 -15.17
N ARG A 352 16.71 11.47 -14.93
CA ARG A 352 15.97 12.21 -15.95
C ARG A 352 16.07 13.72 -15.74
N GLN A 353 15.79 14.49 -16.78
CA GLN A 353 15.51 15.92 -16.62
C GLN A 353 14.16 16.09 -15.91
N ALA A 354 13.92 17.29 -15.36
CA ALA A 354 12.68 17.57 -14.64
C ALA A 354 11.44 17.29 -15.50
N ALA A 355 10.60 16.37 -15.02
CA ALA A 355 9.28 16.09 -15.54
C ALA A 355 8.25 16.37 -14.43
N PRO A 356 7.88 17.65 -14.19
CA PRO A 356 7.00 18.04 -13.09
C PRO A 356 5.72 17.22 -13.10
N ASP A 357 5.37 16.62 -11.97
CA ASP A 357 4.17 15.80 -11.82
C ASP A 357 3.78 15.63 -10.34
N PHE A 358 2.73 14.86 -10.06
CA PHE A 358 2.29 14.49 -8.72
C PHE A 358 1.62 13.12 -8.70
N THR A 359 1.67 12.48 -7.54
CA THR A 359 0.90 11.25 -7.25
C THR A 359 0.09 11.43 -5.98
N LEU A 360 -1.10 10.83 -5.94
CA LEU A 360 -2.07 11.05 -4.87
C LEU A 360 -2.46 9.74 -4.18
N VAL A 361 -2.55 9.82 -2.85
CA VAL A 361 -3.16 8.77 -2.02
C VAL A 361 -4.13 9.41 -1.03
N ALA A 362 -5.19 8.72 -0.70
CA ALA A 362 -6.20 9.16 0.25
C ALA A 362 -6.56 8.07 1.24
N TRP A 363 -7.15 8.46 2.35
CA TRP A 363 -7.79 7.57 3.31
C TRP A 363 -8.93 8.31 4.01
N ALA A 364 -9.87 7.56 4.58
CA ALA A 364 -10.86 8.15 5.48
C ALA A 364 -10.14 8.81 6.65
N LEU A 365 -10.50 10.07 6.95
CA LEU A 365 -9.88 10.84 8.02
C LEU A 365 -10.00 10.05 9.32
N HIS A 366 -8.86 9.84 9.96
CA HIS A 366 -8.78 9.19 11.25
C HIS A 366 -9.28 10.17 12.31
N MET A 367 -10.14 9.70 13.21
CA MET A 367 -10.58 10.52 14.34
C MET A 367 -9.52 10.50 15.43
N GLU A 368 -9.29 11.63 16.11
CA GLU A 368 -8.60 11.62 17.40
C GLU A 368 -9.43 10.78 18.37
N LEU A 369 -8.95 9.58 18.68
CA LEU A 369 -9.65 8.67 19.58
C LEU A 369 -9.29 8.98 21.02
N ARG A 370 -10.21 8.71 21.95
CA ARG A 370 -9.91 8.74 23.38
C ARG A 370 -8.84 7.69 23.68
N ASN A 371 -7.96 7.99 24.63
CA ASN A 371 -6.73 7.22 24.90
C ASN A 371 -6.99 5.70 24.94
N GLY A 372 -6.35 4.97 24.03
CA GLY A 372 -6.40 3.49 23.97
C GLY A 372 -7.40 2.86 23.00
N ASP A 373 -8.36 3.60 22.43
CA ASP A 373 -9.25 3.03 21.41
C ASP A 373 -8.60 3.12 20.02
N ARG A 374 -7.93 2.04 19.56
CA ARG A 374 -7.32 1.95 18.22
C ARG A 374 -8.20 1.21 17.21
N ASN A 375 -9.41 0.79 17.60
CA ASN A 375 -10.30 0.03 16.72
C ASN A 375 -10.84 0.86 15.54
N ALA A 376 -10.79 2.20 15.63
CA ALA A 376 -11.40 3.10 14.65
C ALA A 376 -10.42 3.74 13.64
N LEU A 377 -9.18 3.23 13.53
CA LEU A 377 -8.14 3.75 12.62
C LEU A 377 -8.52 3.68 11.12
N SER A 378 -9.49 2.86 10.74
CA SER A 378 -9.97 2.77 9.36
C SER A 378 -11.40 2.27 9.31
N LYS A 379 -12.33 3.15 8.95
CA LYS A 379 -13.73 2.79 8.68
C LYS A 379 -13.92 2.67 7.17
N PRO A 380 -14.73 1.70 6.69
CA PRO A 380 -15.16 1.72 5.30
C PRO A 380 -15.90 3.04 5.03
N MET A 381 -15.91 3.47 3.76
CA MET A 381 -16.69 4.63 3.31
C MET A 381 -18.19 4.30 3.27
N ALA A 382 -18.75 4.03 4.45
CA ALA A 382 -20.13 3.64 4.70
C ALA A 382 -20.82 4.78 5.45
N LEU A 383 -21.52 5.62 4.71
CA LEU A 383 -22.20 6.79 5.21
C LEU A 383 -23.57 6.44 5.79
N ARG A 384 -23.92 7.16 6.87
CA ARG A 384 -25.29 7.31 7.33
C ARG A 384 -25.98 8.40 6.53
N ASN A 385 -27.29 8.30 6.42
CA ASN A 385 -28.10 9.36 5.84
C ASN A 385 -27.91 10.68 6.61
N GLY A 386 -27.62 11.78 5.90
CA GLY A 386 -27.33 13.08 6.50
C GLY A 386 -25.94 13.21 7.14
N SER A 387 -25.05 12.22 6.97
CA SER A 387 -23.68 12.28 7.49
C SER A 387 -22.69 12.79 6.47
N THR A 388 -21.63 13.43 6.97
CA THR A 388 -20.45 13.79 6.19
C THR A 388 -19.24 13.05 6.74
N MET A 389 -18.42 12.52 5.84
CA MET A 389 -17.15 11.87 6.15
C MET A 389 -16.03 12.60 5.41
N ALA A 390 -14.97 12.93 6.13
CA ALA A 390 -13.78 13.53 5.53
C ALA A 390 -12.82 12.44 5.04
N LEU A 391 -12.16 12.71 3.92
CA LEU A 391 -11.01 12.00 3.39
C LEU A 391 -9.82 12.95 3.43
N GLU A 392 -8.70 12.48 3.96
CA GLU A 392 -7.42 13.16 3.82
C GLU A 392 -6.77 12.69 2.51
N VAL A 393 -6.38 13.63 1.66
CA VAL A 393 -5.73 13.39 0.38
C VAL A 393 -4.33 13.98 0.43
N VAL A 394 -3.32 13.17 0.14
CA VAL A 394 -1.91 13.51 0.26
C VAL A 394 -1.24 13.41 -1.10
N ALA A 395 -0.38 14.38 -1.40
CA ALA A 395 0.39 14.46 -2.64
C ALA A 395 1.89 14.26 -2.37
N VAL A 396 2.50 13.34 -3.11
CA VAL A 396 3.94 13.39 -3.39
C VAL A 396 4.10 14.19 -4.68
N ARG A 397 4.70 15.38 -4.55
CA ARG A 397 5.02 16.27 -5.67
C ARG A 397 6.37 15.88 -6.24
N ARG A 398 6.46 15.79 -7.56
CA ARG A 398 7.65 15.33 -8.27
C ARG A 398 8.27 16.44 -9.10
N ASP A 399 9.57 16.34 -9.24
CA ASP A 399 10.35 17.06 -10.23
C ASP A 399 10.14 18.59 -10.25
N GLY A 400 9.88 19.17 -9.08
CA GLY A 400 9.64 20.60 -8.91
C GLY A 400 8.19 21.07 -9.11
N PHE A 401 7.23 20.17 -9.34
CA PHE A 401 5.82 20.56 -9.45
C PHE A 401 5.29 21.18 -8.14
N ALA A 402 4.95 22.46 -8.19
CA ALA A 402 4.39 23.20 -7.05
C ALA A 402 2.96 23.72 -7.30
N GLY A 403 2.33 23.33 -8.41
CA GLY A 403 1.01 23.82 -8.80
C GLY A 403 -0.13 23.39 -7.88
N GLU A 404 -1.26 24.07 -7.98
CA GLU A 404 -2.50 23.66 -7.33
C GLU A 404 -3.04 22.35 -7.96
N ILE A 405 -3.65 21.48 -7.14
CA ILE A 405 -4.28 20.24 -7.59
C ILE A 405 -5.76 20.27 -7.20
N SER A 406 -6.65 20.33 -8.18
CA SER A 406 -8.09 20.19 -7.98
C SER A 406 -8.45 18.73 -7.75
N LEU A 407 -9.34 18.43 -6.80
CA LEU A 407 -9.73 17.06 -6.47
C LEU A 407 -11.18 16.80 -6.88
N THR A 408 -11.43 15.65 -7.51
CA THR A 408 -12.75 15.28 -8.02
C THR A 408 -13.05 13.82 -7.69
N MET A 409 -14.30 13.53 -7.33
CA MET A 409 -14.81 12.17 -7.14
C MET A 409 -16.13 11.96 -7.87
N GLU A 410 -16.16 10.97 -8.75
CA GLU A 410 -17.28 10.66 -9.64
C GLU A 410 -17.83 9.25 -9.36
N ASP A 411 -18.94 8.89 -10.00
CA ASP A 411 -19.61 7.59 -9.86
C ASP A 411 -20.03 7.27 -8.42
N LEU A 412 -20.48 8.28 -7.68
CA LEU A 412 -20.99 8.13 -6.32
C LEU A 412 -22.39 7.49 -6.28
N PRO A 413 -22.79 6.86 -5.16
CA PRO A 413 -24.17 6.41 -4.98
C PRO A 413 -25.17 7.56 -5.06
N ASP A 414 -26.41 7.28 -5.49
CA ASP A 414 -27.49 8.26 -5.52
C ASP A 414 -27.65 8.97 -4.17
N GLY A 415 -27.79 10.29 -4.19
CA GLY A 415 -27.88 11.12 -2.99
C GLY A 415 -26.56 11.32 -2.24
N VAL A 416 -25.42 10.90 -2.80
CA VAL A 416 -24.08 11.19 -2.25
C VAL A 416 -23.35 12.20 -3.12
N THR A 417 -22.77 13.21 -2.47
CA THR A 417 -21.94 14.23 -3.12
C THR A 417 -20.55 14.24 -2.52
N ALA A 418 -19.55 14.45 -3.36
CA ALA A 418 -18.21 14.82 -2.92
C ALA A 418 -18.02 16.34 -3.07
N THR A 419 -17.57 16.98 -2.01
CA THR A 419 -17.12 18.36 -2.02
C THR A 419 -15.71 18.37 -1.46
N GLY A 420 -14.73 18.80 -2.22
CA GLY A 420 -13.35 18.58 -1.81
C GLY A 420 -12.46 19.64 -2.38
N LEU A 421 -11.93 20.44 -1.48
CA LEU A 421 -11.07 21.56 -1.82
C LEU A 421 -9.75 21.05 -2.38
N LYS A 422 -9.17 21.90 -3.22
CA LYS A 422 -7.92 21.70 -3.92
C LYS A 422 -6.76 21.54 -2.93
N ILE A 423 -5.72 20.80 -3.31
CA ILE A 423 -4.42 20.92 -2.65
C ILE A 423 -3.78 22.20 -3.21
N ALA A 424 -3.67 23.23 -2.39
CA ALA A 424 -3.13 24.52 -2.81
C ALA A 424 -1.70 24.38 -3.35
N ALA A 425 -1.26 25.37 -4.14
CA ALA A 425 0.11 25.41 -4.64
C ALA A 425 1.12 25.31 -3.48
N GLY A 426 2.12 24.43 -3.62
CA GLY A 426 3.13 24.13 -2.60
C GLY A 426 2.68 23.25 -1.43
N GLU A 427 1.38 23.14 -1.16
CA GLU A 427 0.85 22.30 -0.07
C GLU A 427 0.88 20.80 -0.44
N THR A 428 1.00 19.94 0.55
CA THR A 428 1.12 18.47 0.36
C THR A 428 -0.14 17.70 0.72
N ARG A 429 -1.15 18.37 1.29
CA ARG A 429 -2.39 17.74 1.77
C ARG A 429 -3.62 18.56 1.47
N GLY A 430 -4.74 17.88 1.26
CA GLY A 430 -6.08 18.46 1.09
C GLY A 430 -7.15 17.56 1.71
N ILE A 431 -8.35 18.12 1.89
CA ILE A 431 -9.49 17.40 2.47
C ILE A 431 -10.63 17.34 1.47
N MET A 432 -11.15 16.14 1.27
CA MET A 432 -12.38 15.89 0.54
C MET A 432 -13.48 15.45 1.52
N LEU A 433 -14.69 15.97 1.35
CA LEU A 433 -15.87 15.63 2.13
C LEU A 433 -16.83 14.82 1.27
N LEU A 434 -17.24 13.67 1.78
CA LEU A 434 -18.32 12.89 1.21
C LEU A 434 -19.55 13.09 2.08
N THR A 435 -20.64 13.57 1.50
CA THR A 435 -21.90 13.84 2.20
C THR A 435 -23.02 13.02 1.59
N ALA A 436 -23.72 12.25 2.42
CA ALA A 436 -24.97 11.60 2.03
C ALA A 436 -26.14 12.51 2.41
N GLN A 437 -27.05 12.75 1.48
CA GLN A 437 -28.32 13.42 1.73
C GLN A 437 -29.13 12.67 2.80
N GLN A 438 -30.02 13.39 3.48
CA GLN A 438 -30.86 12.82 4.53
C GLN A 438 -31.76 11.69 4.02
N ASP A 439 -32.16 11.72 2.76
CA ASP A 439 -33.03 10.77 2.07
C ASP A 439 -32.28 9.88 1.06
N ALA A 440 -30.94 9.93 1.02
CA ALA A 440 -30.13 9.13 0.13
C ALA A 440 -30.50 7.63 0.20
N PRO A 441 -30.86 6.98 -0.93
CA PRO A 441 -31.26 5.59 -0.91
C PRO A 441 -30.10 4.67 -0.50
N ARG A 442 -30.43 3.52 0.08
CA ARG A 442 -29.44 2.48 0.37
C ARG A 442 -28.81 2.02 -0.94
N GLY A 443 -27.48 2.14 -1.03
CA GLY A 443 -26.77 1.80 -2.25
C GLY A 443 -25.26 1.82 -2.06
N TRP A 444 -24.54 1.35 -3.06
CA TRP A 444 -23.09 1.50 -3.14
C TRP A 444 -22.62 1.58 -4.59
N ARG A 445 -21.45 2.18 -4.79
CA ARG A 445 -20.73 2.27 -6.06
C ARG A 445 -19.23 2.16 -5.79
N ASN A 446 -18.49 1.70 -6.80
CA ASN A 446 -17.04 1.88 -6.82
C ASN A 446 -16.75 3.22 -7.52
N ALA A 447 -16.54 4.25 -6.72
CA ALA A 447 -16.35 5.61 -7.23
C ALA A 447 -14.96 5.78 -7.86
N ARG A 448 -14.80 6.86 -8.63
CA ARG A 448 -13.52 7.24 -9.24
C ARG A 448 -13.03 8.52 -8.59
N LEU A 449 -11.82 8.49 -8.03
CA LEU A 449 -11.21 9.62 -7.35
C LEU A 449 -9.93 10.04 -8.10
N PHE A 450 -9.81 11.32 -8.44
CA PHE A 450 -8.68 11.83 -9.21
C PHE A 450 -8.34 13.28 -8.85
N GLY A 451 -7.10 13.68 -9.16
CA GLY A 451 -6.63 15.05 -9.09
C GLY A 451 -6.30 15.61 -10.47
N GLN A 452 -6.64 16.87 -10.69
CA GLN A 452 -6.36 17.63 -11.91
C GLN A 452 -5.45 18.81 -11.62
N ALA A 453 -4.44 19.03 -12.46
CA ALA A 453 -3.60 20.22 -12.38
C ALA A 453 -3.11 20.65 -13.76
N THR A 454 -2.67 21.89 -13.86
CA THR A 454 -1.98 22.40 -15.05
C THR A 454 -0.48 22.21 -14.89
N ILE A 455 0.16 21.57 -15.87
CA ILE A 455 1.61 21.39 -15.95
C ILE A 455 2.07 21.96 -17.30
N GLY A 456 2.83 23.04 -17.26
CA GLY A 456 3.10 23.83 -18.47
C GLY A 456 1.79 24.39 -19.04
N GLU A 457 1.46 24.00 -20.27
CA GLU A 457 0.21 24.39 -20.95
C GLU A 457 -0.84 23.27 -20.93
N GLU A 458 -0.52 22.09 -20.39
CA GLU A 458 -1.38 20.92 -20.41
C GLU A 458 -2.15 20.73 -19.10
N GLU A 459 -3.42 20.33 -19.20
CA GLU A 459 -4.18 19.83 -18.06
C GLU A 459 -3.96 18.33 -17.92
N VAL A 460 -3.46 17.92 -16.76
CA VAL A 460 -3.19 16.51 -16.46
C VAL A 460 -4.15 15.99 -15.40
N THR A 461 -4.59 14.74 -15.56
CA THR A 461 -5.40 14.03 -14.57
C THR A 461 -4.60 12.86 -13.98
N ARG A 462 -4.66 12.67 -12.67
CA ARG A 462 -3.97 11.62 -11.92
C ARG A 462 -4.95 10.86 -11.03
N PRO A 463 -4.95 9.51 -11.04
CA PRO A 463 -5.77 8.76 -10.12
C PRO A 463 -5.32 9.02 -8.68
N VAL A 464 -6.26 8.97 -7.74
CA VAL A 464 -5.95 8.97 -6.32
C VAL A 464 -6.12 7.54 -5.81
N HIS A 465 -5.05 6.97 -5.27
CA HIS A 465 -5.11 5.67 -4.63
C HIS A 465 -5.81 5.78 -3.28
N LEU A 466 -6.63 4.79 -2.90
CA LEU A 466 -7.23 4.76 -1.57
C LEU A 466 -6.47 3.77 -0.68
N ALA A 467 -6.21 4.13 0.57
CA ALA A 467 -5.59 3.27 1.57
C ALA A 467 -6.57 2.92 2.69
N CYS A 468 -6.37 1.75 3.30
CA CYS A 468 -7.10 1.33 4.49
C CYS A 468 -6.22 0.44 5.38
N MET A 469 -6.69 0.14 6.59
CA MET A 469 -6.08 -0.90 7.41
C MET A 469 -6.51 -2.30 6.95
N ALA A 470 -5.54 -3.23 6.89
CA ALA A 470 -5.83 -4.64 6.68
C ALA A 470 -6.69 -5.19 7.83
N TRP A 471 -6.43 -4.82 9.08
CA TRP A 471 -7.25 -5.20 10.24
C TRP A 471 -7.57 -4.01 11.15
N PRO A 472 -8.74 -4.01 11.80
CA PRO A 472 -8.93 -3.20 13.00
C PRO A 472 -7.87 -3.56 14.04
N VAL A 473 -7.34 -2.55 14.74
CA VAL A 473 -6.34 -2.74 15.79
C VAL A 473 -7.08 -2.91 17.12
N ARG A 474 -7.28 -4.17 17.54
CA ARG A 474 -8.04 -4.51 18.75
C ARG A 474 -7.25 -4.25 20.01
N ASP A 475 -6.02 -4.77 20.06
CA ASP A 475 -5.08 -4.46 21.14
C ASP A 475 -3.93 -3.61 20.63
N ALA A 476 -4.12 -2.32 20.86
CA ALA A 476 -3.12 -1.27 20.75
C ALA A 476 -1.71 -1.67 21.25
N TRP A 477 -1.59 -2.35 22.38
CA TRP A 477 -0.28 -2.62 22.96
C TRP A 477 0.47 -3.76 22.27
N GLN A 478 -0.24 -4.59 21.51
CA GLN A 478 0.29 -5.82 20.93
C GLN A 478 0.26 -5.85 19.40
N GLU A 479 -0.53 -4.96 18.77
CA GLU A 479 -0.76 -4.94 17.33
C GLU A 479 -0.19 -3.67 16.68
N ILE A 480 0.61 -3.88 15.64
CA ILE A 480 1.10 -2.82 14.76
C ILE A 480 0.07 -2.62 13.64
N PRO A 481 -0.38 -1.38 13.36
CA PRO A 481 -1.25 -1.11 12.22
C PRO A 481 -0.62 -1.60 10.91
N ALA A 482 -1.44 -2.24 10.06
CA ALA A 482 -1.01 -2.76 8.76
C ALA A 482 -1.78 -2.06 7.63
N PRO A 483 -1.39 -0.84 7.25
CA PRO A 483 -2.05 -0.11 6.17
C PRO A 483 -1.66 -0.69 4.80
N ARG A 484 -2.60 -0.69 3.86
CA ARG A 484 -2.38 -1.09 2.47
C ARG A 484 -3.23 -0.29 1.51
N LEU A 485 -2.87 -0.33 0.23
CA LEU A 485 -3.71 0.21 -0.84
C LEU A 485 -4.93 -0.69 -1.10
N LEU A 486 -6.01 -0.05 -1.52
CA LEU A 486 -7.25 -0.65 -2.01
C LEU A 486 -7.24 -0.71 -3.54
N SER A 487 -7.95 -1.68 -4.09
CA SER A 487 -8.16 -1.82 -5.55
C SER A 487 -9.12 -0.80 -6.16
N GLY A 488 -9.82 -0.01 -5.34
CA GLY A 488 -10.79 1.00 -5.78
C GLY A 488 -11.28 1.89 -4.63
N ALA A 489 -12.29 2.71 -4.89
CA ALA A 489 -12.87 3.64 -3.91
C ALA A 489 -14.36 3.34 -3.65
N PRO A 490 -14.69 2.23 -2.98
CA PRO A 490 -16.08 1.84 -2.76
C PRO A 490 -16.76 2.72 -1.71
N VAL A 491 -17.83 3.42 -2.11
CA VAL A 491 -18.66 4.28 -1.26
C VAL A 491 -20.05 3.65 -1.11
N SER A 492 -20.61 3.67 0.09
CA SER A 492 -21.95 3.16 0.37
C SER A 492 -22.76 4.04 1.30
N VAL A 493 -24.08 3.97 1.17
CA VAL A 493 -25.06 4.56 2.09
C VAL A 493 -25.91 3.44 2.68
N GLY A 494 -26.06 3.45 4.02
CA GLY A 494 -26.82 2.41 4.73
C GLY A 494 -28.34 2.49 4.51
N GLY A 495 -28.92 3.69 4.39
CA GLY A 495 -30.38 3.89 4.21
C GLY A 495 -31.23 3.54 5.44
N SER A 496 -30.62 3.19 6.57
CA SER A 496 -31.32 2.72 7.77
C SER A 496 -30.88 3.38 9.07
N GLU A 497 -29.80 4.16 9.02
CA GLU A 497 -29.30 4.95 10.13
C GLU A 497 -29.07 6.39 9.65
N PHE A 498 -29.46 7.33 10.48
CA PHE A 498 -29.27 8.75 10.25
C PHE A 498 -28.10 9.28 11.08
N ALA A 499 -27.47 10.36 10.60
CA ALA A 499 -26.58 11.16 11.41
C ALA A 499 -27.32 11.62 12.67
N GLN A 500 -26.76 11.32 13.84
CA GLN A 500 -27.37 11.64 15.14
C GLN A 500 -27.43 13.15 15.35
N ILE A 501 -26.47 13.88 14.79
CA ILE A 501 -26.47 15.33 14.69
C ILE A 501 -25.95 15.71 13.31
N SER A 502 -26.57 16.71 12.68
CA SER A 502 -26.10 17.32 11.44
C SER A 502 -26.01 18.83 11.61
N ILE A 503 -24.99 19.44 11.04
CA ILE A 503 -24.78 20.89 11.06
C ILE A 503 -24.74 21.37 9.62
N ALA A 504 -25.46 22.45 9.33
CA ALA A 504 -25.52 23.06 8.03
C ALA A 504 -25.51 24.58 8.16
N ALA A 505 -25.19 25.28 7.07
CA ALA A 505 -25.51 26.70 6.98
C ALA A 505 -27.04 26.88 7.01
N GLN A 506 -27.51 27.95 7.64
CA GLN A 506 -28.93 28.27 7.71
C GLN A 506 -29.54 28.50 6.33
N GLU A 507 -28.75 29.01 5.38
CA GLU A 507 -29.13 29.20 3.99
C GLU A 507 -28.17 28.42 3.07
N ASN A 508 -28.73 27.70 2.11
CA ASN A 508 -27.94 27.03 1.08
C ASN A 508 -27.61 28.02 -0.06
N LYS A 509 -26.60 28.86 0.14
CA LYS A 509 -26.10 29.83 -0.84
C LYS A 509 -24.58 29.92 -0.82
N VAL A 510 -24.02 30.54 -1.87
CA VAL A 510 -22.62 30.97 -1.86
C VAL A 510 -22.50 32.17 -0.92
N TYR A 511 -21.64 32.06 0.08
CA TYR A 511 -21.30 33.15 0.97
C TYR A 511 -20.06 33.87 0.45
N GLU A 512 -20.16 35.17 0.18
CA GLU A 512 -19.10 35.98 -0.40
C GLU A 512 -18.63 37.05 0.60
N ALA A 513 -17.33 37.31 0.61
CA ALA A 513 -16.72 38.39 1.40
C ALA A 513 -15.47 38.92 0.70
N GLN A 514 -15.10 40.17 0.97
CA GLN A 514 -13.85 40.75 0.49
C GLN A 514 -12.66 40.15 1.25
N ALA A 515 -11.57 39.84 0.56
CA ALA A 515 -10.35 39.33 1.18
C ALA A 515 -9.87 40.25 2.32
N GLY A 516 -9.55 39.67 3.48
CA GLY A 516 -9.16 40.39 4.69
C GLY A 516 -10.33 40.82 5.58
N THR A 517 -11.59 40.53 5.22
CA THR A 517 -12.77 40.81 6.04
C THR A 517 -13.32 39.56 6.73
N THR A 518 -14.12 39.76 7.78
CA THR A 518 -14.81 38.68 8.49
C THR A 518 -16.06 38.26 7.73
N LEU A 519 -16.15 36.97 7.38
CA LEU A 519 -17.36 36.35 6.87
C LEU A 519 -18.12 35.65 8.01
N THR A 520 -19.40 35.99 8.20
CA THR A 520 -20.27 35.33 9.18
C THR A 520 -21.23 34.38 8.47
N ILE A 521 -21.18 33.10 8.82
CA ILE A 521 -22.06 32.05 8.29
C ILE A 521 -22.97 31.57 9.42
N PRO A 522 -24.28 31.92 9.41
CA PRO A 522 -25.23 31.38 10.37
C PRO A 522 -25.35 29.86 10.18
N LEU A 523 -25.23 29.10 11.27
CA LEU A 523 -25.34 27.65 11.27
C LEU A 523 -26.62 27.22 11.96
N VAL A 524 -27.17 26.10 11.50
CA VAL A 524 -28.25 25.36 12.14
C VAL A 524 -27.76 23.95 12.47
N HIS A 525 -28.22 23.38 13.59
CA HIS A 525 -27.98 21.99 13.93
C HIS A 525 -29.27 21.24 14.23
N ILE A 526 -29.35 20.02 13.72
CA ILE A 526 -30.52 19.15 13.84
C ILE A 526 -30.10 17.87 14.55
N ARG A 527 -30.77 17.54 15.66
CA ARG A 527 -30.55 16.31 16.43
C ARG A 527 -31.56 15.24 16.02
N ARG A 528 -31.12 13.98 16.02
CA ARG A 528 -31.92 12.80 15.69
C ARG A 528 -31.68 11.63 16.67
N GLY A 529 -31.00 11.90 17.76
CA GLY A 529 -30.64 10.92 18.78
C GLY A 529 -30.60 11.54 20.17
N ASP A 530 -30.43 10.66 21.16
CA ASP A 530 -30.26 11.06 22.55
C ASP A 530 -28.80 11.40 22.83
N PHE A 531 -28.57 12.50 23.55
CA PHE A 531 -27.25 12.99 23.91
C PHE A 531 -27.13 13.16 25.42
N SER A 532 -25.97 12.82 25.97
CA SER A 532 -25.62 13.15 27.36
C SER A 532 -24.95 14.52 27.43
N GLY A 533 -25.36 15.35 28.39
CA GLY A 533 -24.79 16.69 28.60
C GLY A 533 -25.57 17.81 27.92
N ALA A 534 -25.20 19.05 28.22
CA ALA A 534 -25.92 20.24 27.73
C ALA A 534 -25.38 20.77 26.39
N THR A 535 -24.09 20.61 26.13
CA THR A 535 -23.38 21.15 24.96
C THR A 535 -22.33 20.16 24.46
N THR A 536 -21.93 20.29 23.19
CA THR A 536 -20.76 19.64 22.61
C THR A 536 -19.86 20.69 21.99
N GLY A 537 -18.56 20.62 22.28
CA GLY A 537 -17.57 21.50 21.65
C GLY A 537 -17.18 20.98 20.28
N LEU A 538 -17.23 21.85 19.28
CA LEU A 538 -16.87 21.55 17.90
C LEU A 538 -15.67 22.38 17.48
N ARG A 539 -14.90 21.83 16.54
CA ARG A 539 -13.81 22.52 15.87
C ARG A 539 -14.09 22.53 14.39
N THR A 540 -13.75 23.62 13.75
CA THR A 540 -13.71 23.68 12.29
C THR A 540 -12.55 22.84 11.78
N PHE A 541 -12.73 22.29 10.59
CA PHE A 541 -11.73 21.47 9.94
C PHE A 541 -11.61 21.84 8.46
N GLY A 542 -10.39 21.84 7.92
CA GLY A 542 -10.09 22.11 6.52
C GLY A 542 -9.09 23.24 6.30
N ALA A 543 -8.70 23.47 5.03
CA ALA A 543 -7.64 24.39 4.62
C ALA A 543 -7.78 25.79 5.26
N GLY A 544 -6.94 26.08 6.26
CA GLY A 544 -6.95 27.33 7.02
C GLY A 544 -8.06 27.45 8.07
N LEU A 545 -9.10 26.62 8.02
CA LEU A 545 -10.20 26.59 8.98
C LEU A 545 -9.80 25.96 10.31
N ASP A 546 -8.82 25.05 10.33
CA ASP A 546 -8.34 24.39 11.56
C ASP A 546 -7.83 25.38 12.63
N ARG A 547 -7.53 26.63 12.23
CA ARG A 547 -7.02 27.69 13.12
C ARG A 547 -8.12 28.46 13.84
N ASN A 548 -9.39 28.30 13.45
CA ASN A 548 -10.47 29.01 14.11
C ASN A 548 -10.70 28.45 15.53
N ALA A 549 -11.22 29.30 16.40
CA ALA A 549 -11.60 28.89 17.74
C ALA A 549 -12.69 27.81 17.69
N SER A 550 -12.62 26.86 18.64
CA SER A 550 -13.73 25.93 18.87
C SER A 550 -14.98 26.69 19.30
N PHE A 551 -16.15 26.14 19.00
CA PHE A 551 -17.44 26.69 19.39
C PHE A 551 -18.34 25.59 19.95
N ASP A 552 -19.26 25.96 20.84
CA ASP A 552 -20.18 25.01 21.47
C ASP A 552 -21.51 24.95 20.72
N VAL A 553 -22.05 23.74 20.59
CA VAL A 553 -23.39 23.47 20.04
C VAL A 553 -24.27 22.89 21.15
N PRO A 554 -25.49 23.40 21.38
CA PRO A 554 -26.37 22.89 22.43
C PRO A 554 -26.95 21.52 22.04
N LEU A 555 -26.98 20.61 23.00
CA LEU A 555 -27.50 19.25 22.85
C LEU A 555 -28.91 19.08 23.41
N THR A 556 -29.49 20.13 23.99
CA THR A 556 -30.82 20.12 24.63
C THR A 556 -31.94 20.64 23.74
N ALA A 557 -31.61 21.39 22.69
CA ALA A 557 -32.55 21.92 21.72
C ALA A 557 -31.89 22.00 20.34
N ASP A 558 -32.71 21.99 19.30
CA ASP A 558 -32.27 22.27 17.93
C ASP A 558 -32.15 23.80 17.77
N GLN A 559 -31.22 24.28 16.95
CA GLN A 559 -31.04 25.71 16.66
C GLN A 559 -30.90 25.97 15.17
#